data_AF-A0A072V5J8-F1
#
_entry.id   AF-A0A072V5J8-F1
#
_cell.length_a   1.000
_cell.length_b   1.000
_cell.length_c   1.000
_cell.angle_alpha   90.00
_cell.angle_beta   90.00
_cell.angle_gamma   90.00
#
_symmetry.space_group_name_H-M   'P 1'
#
loop_
_entity.id
_entity.type
_entity.pdbx_description
1 polymer ?
#
loop_
_entity_poly.entity_id
_entity_poly.type
_entity_poly.pdbx_seq_one_letter_code
_entity_poly.pdbx_strand_id
1 'polypeptide(L)' 'MILVAIVAEVMEEYTALLARMVEQVFNSAPVPRRVRFLILRNLPFVSSQPRRIHFQSH' A
#
# COMPACT_ATOMS: atom_id res chain seq x y z
N MET A 1 2.70 13.40 -31.47
CA MET A 1 2.97 11.97 -31.23
C MET A 1 4.44 11.70 -30.88
N ILE A 2 5.41 12.32 -31.56
CA ILE A 2 6.84 12.15 -31.24
C ILE A 2 7.24 12.53 -29.80
N LEU A 3 6.69 13.62 -29.26
CA LEU A 3 6.95 14.04 -27.88
C LEU A 3 6.56 12.96 -26.86
N VAL A 4 5.44 12.28 -27.10
CA VAL A 4 4.95 11.21 -26.22
C VAL A 4 5.89 10.02 -26.25
N ALA A 5 6.44 9.68 -27.43
CA ALA A 5 7.42 8.60 -27.55
C ALA A 5 8.71 8.92 -26.76
N ILE A 6 9.21 10.15 -26.87
CA ILE A 6 10.39 10.60 -26.12
C ILE A 6 10.13 10.57 -24.60
N VAL A 7 8.97 11.08 -24.17
CA VAL A 7 8.59 11.06 -22.75
C VAL A 7 8.45 9.62 -22.24
N ALA A 8 7.90 8.71 -23.04
CA ALA A 8 7.77 7.31 -22.68
C ALA A 8 9.13 6.62 -22.53
N GLU A 9 10.06 6.87 -23.45
CA GLU A 9 11.43 6.36 -23.41
C GLU A 9 12.18 6.82 -22.16
N VAL A 10 12.10 8.11 -21.83
CA VAL A 10 12.70 8.67 -20.61
C VAL A 10 12.02 8.14 -19.34
N MET A 11 10.70 7.97 -19.36
CA MET A 11 9.95 7.41 -18.23
C MET A 11 10.29 5.95 -17.97
N GLU A 12 10.56 5.15 -18.99
CA GLU A 12 10.97 3.76 -18.81
C GLU A 12 12.28 3.66 -18.02
N GLU A 13 13.29 4.46 -18.38
CA GLU A 13 14.56 4.48 -17.67
C GLU A 13 14.43 5.07 -16.25
N TYR A 14 13.67 6.15 -16.11
CA TYR A 14 13.40 6.76 -14.80
C TYR A 14 12.65 5.80 -13.87
N THR A 15 11.63 5.09 -14.35
CA THR A 15 10.84 4.16 -13.53
C THR A 15 11.65 2.92 -13.15
N ALA A 16 12.58 2.46 -13.99
CA ALA A 16 13.49 1.38 -13.65
C ALA A 16 14.43 1.75 -12.48
N LEU A 17 14.97 2.98 -12.49
CA LEU A 17 15.77 3.50 -11.39
C LEU A 17 14.92 3.72 -10.13
N LEU A 18 13.73 4.30 -10.29
CA LEU A 18 12.80 4.53 -9.20
C LEU A 18 12.38 3.21 -8.54
N ALA A 19 12.11 2.16 -9.31
CA ALA A 19 11.75 0.85 -8.79
C ALA A 19 12.85 0.27 -7.89
N ARG A 20 14.12 0.38 -8.32
CA ARG A 20 15.27 -0.06 -7.52
C ARG A 20 15.44 0.75 -6.24
N MET A 21 15.27 2.08 -6.33
CA MET A 21 15.32 2.94 -5.14
C MET A 21 14.19 2.59 -4.16
N VAL A 22 12.98 2.40 -4.67
CA VAL A 22 11.81 2.02 -3.88
C VAL A 22 12.01 0.65 -3.24
N GLU A 23 12.52 -0.32 -3.99
CA GLU A 23 12.89 -1.64 -3.48
C GLU A 23 13.97 -1.55 -2.39
N GLN A 24 15.00 -0.72 -2.58
CA GLN A 24 16.02 -0.48 -1.57
C GLN A 24 15.45 0.20 -0.32
N VAL A 25 14.53 1.15 -0.47
CA VAL A 25 13.82 1.79 0.65
C VAL A 25 12.94 0.77 1.39
N PHE A 26 12.25 -0.12 0.67
CA PHE A 26 11.44 -1.18 1.25
C PHE A 26 12.25 -2.32 1.88
N ASN A 27 13.48 -2.55 1.39
CA ASN A 27 14.41 -3.53 1.95
C ASN A 27 15.16 -2.97 3.17
N SER A 28 15.52 -1.68 3.14
CA SER A 28 16.24 -1.01 4.24
C SER A 28 15.33 -0.58 5.38
N ALA A 29 14.10 -0.14 5.08
CA ALA A 29 13.04 0.01 6.07
C ALA A 29 12.06 -1.14 5.85
N PRO A 30 11.91 -2.09 6.79
CA PRO A 30 10.93 -3.17 6.61
C PRO A 30 9.60 -2.51 6.36
N VAL A 31 9.07 -2.65 5.12
CA VAL A 31 7.79 -2.05 4.69
C VAL A 31 6.87 -2.10 5.87
N PRO A 32 6.46 -0.95 6.47
CA PRO A 32 6.13 -0.97 7.87
C PRO A 32 4.97 -1.93 8.01
N ARG A 33 5.16 -3.06 8.70
CA ARG A 33 4.03 -3.92 9.09
C ARG A 33 2.93 -3.05 9.71
N ARG A 34 3.32 -1.90 10.29
CA ARG A 34 2.51 -0.75 10.68
C ARG A 34 1.67 -0.13 9.56
N VAL A 35 2.17 0.14 8.35
CA VAL A 35 1.36 0.66 7.21
C VAL A 35 0.36 -0.40 6.74
N ARG A 36 0.79 -1.67 6.58
CA ARG A 36 -0.16 -2.76 6.28
C ARG A 36 -1.21 -2.91 7.39
N PHE A 37 -0.81 -2.79 8.64
CA PHE A 37 -1.73 -2.79 9.80
C PHE A 37 -2.64 -1.55 9.83
N LEU A 38 -2.14 -0.37 9.47
CA LEU A 38 -2.92 0.86 9.39
C LEU A 38 -3.94 0.79 8.25
N ILE A 39 -3.57 0.23 7.10
CA ILE A 39 -4.50 -0.04 5.98
C ILE A 39 -5.58 -1.04 6.42
N LEU A 40 -5.18 -2.16 7.06
CA LEU A 40 -6.11 -3.16 7.59
C LEU A 40 -7.03 -2.61 8.68
N ARG A 41 -6.55 -1.72 9.54
CA ARG A 41 -7.34 -1.08 10.60
C ARG A 41 -8.29 -0.02 10.06
N ASN A 42 -7.90 0.69 9.01
CA ASN A 42 -8.72 1.74 8.39
C ASN A 42 -9.67 1.18 7.31
N LEU A 43 -9.61 -0.12 7.02
CA LEU A 43 -10.57 -0.78 6.15
C LEU A 43 -11.95 -0.78 6.84
N PRO A 44 -12.99 -0.19 6.22
CA PRO A 44 -14.33 -0.07 6.81
C PRO A 44 -15.01 -1.43 7.09
N PHE A 45 -14.45 -2.52 6.57
CA PHE A 45 -14.94 -3.88 6.80
C PHE A 45 -14.48 -4.47 8.14
N VAL A 46 -13.36 -4.01 8.71
CA VAL A 46 -12.81 -4.53 9.98
C VAL A 46 -13.33 -3.75 11.19
N SER A 47 -13.85 -2.53 11.00
CA SER A 47 -14.52 -1.75 12.06
C SER A 47 -15.89 -2.31 12.47
N SER A 48 -16.32 -3.42 11.87
CA SER A 48 -17.42 -4.24 12.36
C SER A 48 -17.03 -4.79 13.74
N GLN A 49 -17.31 -4.01 14.79
CA GLN A 49 -17.20 -4.44 16.18
C GLN A 49 -17.71 -5.87 16.32
N PRO A 50 -17.07 -6.73 17.13
CA PRO A 50 -17.67 -7.98 17.52
C PRO A 50 -18.96 -7.60 18.23
N ARG A 51 -20.09 -7.80 17.55
CA ARG A 51 -21.43 -7.57 18.10
C ARG A 51 -21.47 -8.45 19.33
N ARG A 52 -21.33 -7.82 20.51
CA ARG A 52 -21.39 -8.48 21.80
C ARG A 52 -22.78 -9.08 21.87
N ILE A 53 -22.89 -10.37 21.55
CA ILE A 53 -24.12 -11.13 21.71
C ILE A 53 -24.29 -11.21 23.23
N HIS A 54 -24.99 -10.21 23.77
CA HIS A 54 -25.47 -10.22 25.12
C HIS A 54 -26.52 -11.33 25.16
N PHE A 55 -26.12 -12.50 25.64
CA PHE A 55 -27.04 -13.53 26.10
C PHE A 55 -27.84 -12.92 27.24
N GLN A 56 -28.99 -12.36 26.91
CA GLN A 56 -30.00 -11.98 27.88
C GLN A 56 -30.84 -13.24 28.14
N SER A 57 -30.46 -13.97 29.18
CA SER A 57 -31.27 -15.04 29.76
C SER A 57 -32.50 -14.42 30.41
N HIS A 58 -33.68 -14.86 30.00
CA HIS A 58 -34.93 -14.60 30.68
C HIS A 58 -35.70 -15.91 30.87
#